data_AF-A0A847HMI9-F1
#
_entry.id   AF-A0A847HMI9-F1
#
_cell.length_a   1.000
_cell.length_b   1.000
_cell.length_c   1.000
_cell.angle_alpha   90.00
_cell.angle_beta   90.00
_cell.angle_gamma   90.00
#
_symmetry.space_group_name_H-M   'P 1'
#
loop_
_entity.id
_entity.type
_entity.pdbx_description
1 polymer ?
#
loop_
_entity_poly.entity_id
_entity_poly.type
_entity_poly.pdbx_seq_one_letter_code
_entity_poly.pdbx_strand_id
1 'polypeptide(L)'
;MKKITDRHFPVRAGGIALILVILLLVAGLIVAGVIYSQGSKMQQQQEKLLADGYQLFNSGSPEKAYPLFKEALATFNSSLNFYRRFNAAENQVTPDEIHEIAISVSLAIAHEKFFDLKSADEWVARAEEDLKHLPEGERKSELSATTATAREVSKLCKTFNDGDYEQAMKDLLEVEKISQPSDQDFFIFEIRFLIACGKALNEPAILNQARELLFFATTDAGIDNEKTRSLWGILTN
;
A
#
# COMPACT_ATOMS: atom_id res chain seq x y z
N MET A 1 19.55 -80.83 -12.59
CA MET A 1 19.64 -79.72 -11.62
C MET A 1 20.37 -78.55 -12.30
N LYS A 2 19.67 -77.43 -12.53
CA LYS A 2 20.22 -76.22 -13.18
C LYS A 2 21.14 -75.50 -12.19
N LYS A 3 22.42 -75.33 -12.55
CA LYS A 3 23.36 -74.47 -11.82
C LYS A 3 23.01 -73.00 -12.07
N ILE A 4 23.02 -72.26 -10.97
CA ILE A 4 22.74 -70.83 -10.82
C ILE A 4 23.71 -70.04 -11.69
N THR A 5 23.16 -69.15 -12.52
CA THR A 5 23.92 -68.14 -13.27
C THR A 5 24.47 -67.12 -12.29
N ASP A 6 25.79 -67.11 -12.10
CA ASP A 6 26.50 -66.00 -11.47
C ASP A 6 26.31 -64.74 -12.31
N ARG A 7 25.48 -63.81 -11.81
CA ARG A 7 25.50 -62.43 -12.28
C ARG A 7 26.75 -61.77 -11.73
N HIS A 8 27.84 -61.83 -12.49
CA HIS A 8 28.96 -60.93 -12.32
C HIS A 8 28.49 -59.50 -12.62
N PHE A 9 28.18 -58.72 -11.57
CA PHE A 9 28.11 -57.27 -11.69
C PHE A 9 29.53 -56.73 -11.74
N PRO A 10 29.95 -56.00 -12.79
CA PRO A 10 31.29 -55.44 -12.85
C PRO A 10 31.44 -54.37 -11.76
N VAL A 11 32.34 -54.62 -10.81
CA VAL A 11 32.75 -53.72 -9.71
C VAL A 11 33.10 -52.30 -10.18
N ARG A 12 33.44 -52.12 -11.46
CA ARG A 12 33.76 -50.84 -12.09
C ARG A 12 32.55 -49.93 -12.38
N ALA A 13 31.33 -50.47 -12.52
CA ALA A 13 30.13 -49.66 -12.80
C ALA A 13 29.55 -48.99 -11.52
N GLY A 14 29.64 -49.68 -10.37
CA GLY A 14 29.15 -49.16 -9.09
C GLY A 14 29.99 -48.02 -8.51
N GLY A 15 31.32 -48.04 -8.71
CA GLY A 15 32.21 -46.97 -8.27
C GLY A 15 32.02 -45.66 -9.04
N ILE A 16 31.78 -45.72 -10.35
CA ILE A 16 31.50 -44.54 -11.18
C ILE A 16 30.15 -43.93 -10.80
N ALA A 17 29.13 -44.76 -10.56
CA ALA A 17 27.83 -44.31 -10.10
C ALA A 17 27.91 -43.64 -8.71
N LEU A 18 28.68 -44.20 -7.78
CA LEU A 18 28.89 -43.61 -6.45
C LEU A 18 29.60 -42.24 -6.53
N ILE A 19 30.66 -42.13 -7.34
CA ILE A 19 31.39 -40.87 -7.54
C ILE A 19 30.48 -39.80 -8.16
N LEU A 20 29.67 -40.17 -9.16
CA LEU A 20 28.68 -39.26 -9.76
C LEU A 20 27.66 -38.78 -8.73
N VAL A 21 27.16 -39.68 -7.87
CA VAL A 21 26.22 -39.31 -6.80
C VAL A 21 26.87 -38.35 -5.79
N ILE A 22 28.11 -38.60 -5.38
CA ILE A 22 28.84 -37.71 -4.46
C ILE A 22 29.08 -36.34 -5.10
N LEU A 23 29.49 -36.29 -6.37
CA LEU A 23 29.68 -35.02 -7.10
C LEU A 23 28.37 -34.24 -7.24
N LEU A 24 27.25 -34.92 -7.51
CA LEU A 24 25.93 -34.29 -7.55
C LEU A 24 25.50 -33.77 -6.18
N LEU A 25 25.80 -34.48 -5.09
CA LEU A 25 25.53 -34.01 -3.73
C LEU A 25 26.37 -32.77 -3.38
N VAL A 26 27.67 -32.77 -3.71
CA VAL A 26 28.55 -31.61 -3.48
C VAL A 26 28.11 -30.42 -4.32
N ALA A 27 27.78 -30.61 -5.60
CA ALA A 27 27.22 -29.57 -6.45
C ALA A 27 25.90 -29.02 -5.87
N GLY A 28 25.03 -29.90 -5.39
CA GLY A 28 23.79 -29.52 -4.71
C GLY A 28 24.02 -28.67 -3.47
N LEU A 29 25.01 -29.01 -2.64
CA LEU A 29 25.39 -28.23 -1.44
C LEU A 29 25.95 -26.85 -1.80
N ILE A 30 26.79 -26.75 -2.82
CA ILE A 30 27.33 -25.46 -3.29
C ILE A 30 26.21 -24.56 -3.80
N VAL A 31 25.31 -25.10 -4.64
CA VAL A 31 24.16 -24.36 -5.16
C VAL A 31 23.24 -23.91 -4.02
N ALA A 32 22.93 -24.79 -3.07
CA ALA A 32 22.12 -24.44 -1.89
C ALA A 32 22.77 -23.32 -1.05
N GLY A 33 24.10 -23.37 -0.86
CA GLY A 33 24.84 -22.34 -0.13
C GLY A 33 24.81 -20.97 -0.82
N VAL A 34 24.96 -20.94 -2.15
CA VAL A 34 24.85 -19.69 -2.94
C VAL A 34 23.44 -19.11 -2.85
N ILE A 35 22.41 -19.94 -3.02
CA ILE A 35 21.00 -19.51 -2.93
C ILE A 35 20.70 -18.98 -1.52
N TYR A 36 21.17 -19.65 -0.47
CA TYR A 36 21.01 -19.18 0.91
C TYR A 36 21.67 -17.81 1.13
N SER A 37 22.91 -17.62 0.68
CA SER A 37 23.62 -16.34 0.81
C SER A 37 22.92 -15.22 0.03
N GLN A 38 22.44 -15.50 -1.18
CA GLN A 38 21.65 -14.54 -1.95
C GLN A 38 20.34 -14.18 -1.24
N GLY A 39 19.63 -15.16 -0.68
CA GLY A 39 18.41 -14.92 0.07
C GLY A 39 18.63 -14.08 1.33
N SER A 40 19.74 -14.29 2.05
CA SER A 40 20.13 -13.46 3.20
C SER A 40 20.34 -12.00 2.81
N LYS A 41 21.03 -11.75 1.68
CA LYS A 41 21.22 -10.39 1.15
C LYS A 41 19.90 -9.73 0.75
N MET A 42 18.99 -10.49 0.14
CA MET A 42 17.66 -10.00 -0.24
C MET A 42 16.83 -9.63 0.99
N GLN A 43 16.90 -10.43 2.07
CA GLN A 43 16.24 -10.12 3.34
C GLN A 43 16.78 -8.81 3.95
N GLN A 44 18.10 -8.65 4.03
CA GLN A 44 18.72 -7.41 4.54
C GLN A 44 18.36 -6.19 3.69
N GLN A 45 18.34 -6.35 2.37
CA GLN A 45 17.93 -5.28 1.45
C GLN A 45 16.46 -4.91 1.67
N GLN A 46 15.57 -5.89 1.83
CA GLN A 46 14.15 -5.64 2.09
C GLN A 46 13.97 -4.88 3.42
N GLU A 47 14.60 -5.34 4.49
CA GLU A 47 14.53 -4.68 5.81
C GLU A 47 15.01 -3.22 5.75
N LYS A 48 16.10 -2.97 5.02
CA LYS A 48 16.62 -1.62 4.81
C LYS A 48 15.62 -0.75 4.03
N LEU A 49 15.10 -1.25 2.91
CA LEU A 49 14.15 -0.50 2.07
C LEU A 49 12.87 -0.14 2.85
N LEU A 50 12.36 -1.08 3.64
CA LEU A 50 11.21 -0.85 4.51
C LEU A 50 11.52 0.19 5.59
N ALA A 51 12.65 0.08 6.28
CA ALA A 51 13.06 1.03 7.31
C ALA A 51 13.23 2.46 6.75
N ASP A 52 13.94 2.59 5.62
CA ASP A 52 14.14 3.88 4.93
C ASP A 52 12.79 4.44 4.44
N GLY A 53 11.90 3.59 3.93
CA GLY A 53 10.54 3.94 3.51
C GLY A 53 9.70 4.50 4.65
N TYR A 54 9.62 3.80 5.78
CA TYR A 54 8.90 4.28 6.97
C TYR A 54 9.50 5.56 7.53
N GLN A 55 10.83 5.70 7.53
CA GLN A 55 11.47 6.94 7.96
C GLN A 55 11.05 8.13 7.08
N LEU A 56 11.07 7.96 5.76
CA LEU A 56 10.65 9.02 4.82
C LEU A 56 9.17 9.37 4.98
N PHE A 57 8.31 8.37 5.13
CA PHE A 57 6.88 8.58 5.37
C PHE A 57 6.64 9.40 6.65
N ASN A 58 7.24 8.99 7.77
CA ASN A 58 7.11 9.66 9.06
C ASN A 58 7.75 11.07 9.08
N SER A 59 8.71 11.33 8.19
CA SER A 59 9.32 12.65 8.02
C SER A 59 8.53 13.61 7.11
N GLY A 60 7.34 13.21 6.64
CA GLY A 60 6.50 14.02 5.76
C GLY A 60 6.95 14.03 4.30
N SER A 61 7.64 12.98 3.84
CA SER A 61 8.05 12.80 2.43
C SER A 61 7.47 11.52 1.81
N PRO A 62 6.14 11.31 1.85
CA PRO A 62 5.51 10.06 1.42
C PRO A 62 5.74 9.73 -0.06
N GLU A 63 5.87 10.72 -0.95
CA GLU A 63 6.18 10.50 -2.38
C GLU A 63 7.56 9.87 -2.59
N LYS A 64 8.51 10.15 -1.69
CA LYS A 64 9.85 9.53 -1.71
C LYS A 64 9.85 8.17 -1.02
N ALA A 65 8.91 7.92 -0.10
CA ALA A 65 8.75 6.64 0.57
C ALA A 65 8.15 5.57 -0.38
N TYR A 66 7.14 5.94 -1.18
CA TYR A 66 6.47 5.03 -2.12
C TYR A 66 7.42 4.17 -2.98
N PRO A 67 8.41 4.73 -3.72
CA PRO A 67 9.30 3.92 -4.54
C PRO A 67 10.12 2.91 -3.72
N LEU A 68 10.48 3.21 -2.46
CA LEU A 68 11.20 2.25 -1.62
C LEU A 68 10.35 1.02 -1.26
N PHE A 69 9.05 1.21 -1.01
CA PHE A 69 8.13 0.09 -0.82
C PHE A 69 7.97 -0.74 -2.11
N LYS A 70 7.93 -0.09 -3.29
CA LYS A 70 7.90 -0.79 -4.58
C LYS A 70 9.20 -1.54 -4.87
N GLU A 71 10.35 -0.98 -4.51
CA GLU A 71 11.63 -1.69 -4.60
C GLU A 71 11.69 -2.88 -3.63
N ALA A 72 11.06 -2.77 -2.46
CA ALA A 72 10.97 -3.88 -1.52
C ALA A 72 10.17 -5.06 -2.11
N LEU A 73 9.13 -4.81 -2.91
CA LEU A 73 8.42 -5.88 -3.64
C LEU A 73 9.33 -6.67 -4.58
N ALA A 74 10.30 -6.02 -5.22
CA ALA A 74 11.23 -6.67 -6.14
C ALA A 74 12.20 -7.64 -5.43
N THR A 75 12.31 -7.58 -4.09
CA THR A 75 13.16 -8.50 -3.31
C THR A 75 12.52 -9.89 -3.13
N PHE A 76 11.21 -10.03 -3.33
CA PHE A 76 10.51 -11.32 -3.23
C PHE A 76 10.85 -12.23 -4.42
N ASN A 77 11.87 -13.07 -4.23
CA ASN A 77 12.33 -14.03 -5.23
C ASN A 77 12.55 -15.43 -4.62
N SER A 78 12.89 -16.40 -5.47
CA SER A 78 13.13 -17.80 -5.08
C SER A 78 14.25 -17.95 -4.05
N SER A 79 15.29 -17.12 -4.12
CA SER A 79 16.41 -17.12 -3.17
C SER A 79 15.97 -16.65 -1.79
N LEU A 80 15.17 -15.58 -1.71
CA LEU A 80 14.58 -15.11 -0.45
C LEU A 80 13.66 -16.17 0.16
N ASN A 81 12.78 -16.76 -0.63
CA ASN A 81 11.88 -17.82 -0.19
C ASN A 81 12.65 -19.05 0.34
N PHE A 82 13.75 -19.43 -0.33
CA PHE A 82 14.63 -20.50 0.14
C PHE A 82 15.23 -20.16 1.50
N TYR A 83 15.86 -18.98 1.63
CA TYR A 83 16.45 -18.52 2.89
C TYR A 83 15.44 -18.48 4.05
N ARG A 84 14.24 -17.96 3.81
CA ARG A 84 13.17 -17.83 4.80
C ARG A 84 12.67 -19.16 5.34
N ARG A 85 12.58 -20.19 4.49
CA ARG A 85 12.19 -21.56 4.89
C ARG A 85 13.13 -22.18 5.93
N PHE A 86 14.42 -21.86 5.87
CA PHE A 86 15.41 -22.42 6.80
C PHE A 86 15.58 -21.61 8.08
N ASN A 87 15.22 -20.32 8.06
CA ASN A 87 15.45 -19.42 9.19
C ASN A 87 14.18 -19.10 10.00
N ALA A 88 13.02 -19.68 9.67
CA ALA A 88 11.77 -19.69 10.45
C ALA A 88 11.57 -18.45 11.35
N ALA A 89 11.69 -17.25 10.78
CA ALA A 89 11.46 -16.02 11.54
C ALA A 89 9.96 -15.74 11.53
N GLU A 90 9.34 -15.72 12.69
CA GLU A 90 7.88 -15.64 12.86
C GLU A 90 7.27 -14.31 12.39
N ASN A 91 8.08 -13.30 12.06
CA ASN A 91 7.64 -11.95 11.66
C ASN A 91 8.20 -11.52 10.29
N GLN A 92 8.05 -12.36 9.26
CA GLN A 92 8.51 -12.02 7.91
C GLN A 92 7.42 -11.30 7.12
N VAL A 93 7.73 -10.09 6.66
CA VAL A 93 6.84 -9.31 5.77
C VAL A 93 6.56 -10.08 4.49
N THR A 94 5.30 -10.11 4.10
CA THR A 94 4.74 -10.77 2.91
C THR A 94 4.57 -9.76 1.76
N PRO A 95 4.48 -10.23 0.50
CA PRO A 95 4.17 -9.36 -0.63
C PRO A 95 2.86 -8.58 -0.43
N ASP A 96 1.84 -9.24 0.12
CA ASP A 96 0.53 -8.66 0.37
C ASP A 96 0.62 -7.48 1.35
N GLU A 97 1.38 -7.63 2.44
CA GLU A 97 1.64 -6.53 3.39
C GLU A 97 2.35 -5.34 2.71
N ILE A 98 3.29 -5.57 1.78
CA ILE A 98 3.92 -4.45 1.05
C ILE A 98 2.94 -3.79 0.08
N HIS A 99 2.06 -4.54 -0.58
CA HIS A 99 0.98 -3.96 -1.39
C HIS A 99 0.03 -3.13 -0.54
N GLU A 100 -0.36 -3.59 0.65
CA GLU A 100 -1.17 -2.81 1.59
C GLU A 100 -0.49 -1.49 1.98
N ILE A 101 0.81 -1.54 2.32
CA ILE A 101 1.59 -0.32 2.62
C ILE A 101 1.60 0.62 1.41
N ALA A 102 1.82 0.11 0.20
CA ALA A 102 1.84 0.91 -1.02
C ALA A 102 0.49 1.59 -1.30
N ILE A 103 -0.63 0.90 -1.05
CA ILE A 103 -1.99 1.45 -1.12
C ILE A 103 -2.15 2.57 -0.09
N SER A 104 -1.85 2.31 1.18
CA SER A 104 -2.00 3.30 2.25
C SER A 104 -1.17 4.57 2.01
N VAL A 105 0.08 4.43 1.54
CA VAL A 105 0.94 5.57 1.20
C VAL A 105 0.36 6.36 0.02
N SER A 106 -0.14 5.67 -1.00
CA SER A 106 -0.76 6.32 -2.17
C SER A 106 -2.02 7.09 -1.78
N LEU A 107 -2.86 6.51 -0.94
CA LEU A 107 -4.06 7.17 -0.43
C LEU A 107 -3.72 8.36 0.46
N ALA A 108 -2.73 8.24 1.36
CA ALA A 108 -2.27 9.36 2.19
C ALA A 108 -1.83 10.55 1.32
N ILE A 109 -1.02 10.31 0.28
CA ILE A 109 -0.60 11.37 -0.67
C ILE A 109 -1.82 11.97 -1.40
N ALA A 110 -2.78 11.14 -1.80
CA ALA A 110 -3.99 11.60 -2.46
C ALA A 110 -4.81 12.51 -1.53
N HIS A 111 -5.01 12.13 -0.27
CA HIS A 111 -5.75 12.93 0.72
C HIS A 111 -5.06 14.24 1.08
N GLU A 112 -3.73 14.32 1.08
CA GLU A 112 -3.03 15.62 1.18
C GLU A 112 -3.37 16.53 -0.01
N LYS A 113 -3.37 15.98 -1.23
CA LYS A 113 -3.75 16.75 -2.43
C LYS A 113 -5.22 17.16 -2.43
N PHE A 114 -6.11 16.29 -1.97
CA PHE A 114 -7.55 16.59 -1.86
C PHE A 114 -7.82 17.69 -0.85
N PHE A 115 -7.08 17.75 0.26
CA PHE A 115 -7.19 18.85 1.22
C PHE A 115 -6.81 20.22 0.61
N ASP A 116 -5.88 20.21 -0.34
CA ASP A 116 -5.53 21.34 -1.19
C ASP A 116 -6.52 21.59 -2.35
N LEU A 117 -7.59 20.81 -2.44
CA LEU A 117 -8.59 20.81 -3.53
C LEU A 117 -7.99 20.47 -4.90
N LYS A 118 -6.92 19.68 -4.94
CA LYS A 118 -6.26 19.22 -6.17
C LYS A 118 -6.65 17.77 -6.45
N SER A 119 -6.85 17.44 -7.73
CA SER A 119 -6.99 16.03 -8.12
C SER A 119 -5.70 15.24 -7.88
N ALA A 120 -5.86 13.92 -7.71
CA ALA A 120 -4.75 13.02 -7.40
C ALA A 120 -4.84 11.70 -8.19
N ASP A 121 -5.33 11.76 -9.44
CA ASP A 121 -5.65 10.56 -10.24
C ASP A 121 -4.49 9.58 -10.35
N GLU A 122 -3.26 10.09 -10.44
CA GLU A 122 -2.05 9.28 -10.51
C GLU A 122 -1.90 8.40 -9.25
N TRP A 123 -2.09 8.97 -8.06
CA TRP A 123 -1.92 8.26 -6.79
C TRP A 123 -3.09 7.31 -6.53
N VAL A 124 -4.31 7.70 -6.87
CA VAL A 124 -5.46 6.80 -6.80
C VAL A 124 -5.29 5.62 -7.78
N ALA A 125 -4.77 5.85 -8.99
CA ALA A 125 -4.53 4.77 -9.95
C ALA A 125 -3.43 3.81 -9.46
N ARG A 126 -2.40 4.31 -8.78
CA ARG A 126 -1.38 3.46 -8.14
C ARG A 126 -1.99 2.60 -7.03
N ALA A 127 -2.84 3.16 -6.19
CA ALA A 127 -3.56 2.40 -5.16
C ALA A 127 -4.45 1.30 -5.78
N GLU A 128 -5.22 1.63 -6.83
CA GLU A 128 -6.04 0.65 -7.56
C GLU A 128 -5.21 -0.48 -8.18
N GLU A 129 -4.02 -0.16 -8.70
CA GLU A 129 -3.13 -1.17 -9.26
C GLU A 129 -2.60 -2.11 -8.18
N ASP A 130 -2.10 -1.57 -7.07
CA ASP A 130 -1.61 -2.38 -5.95
C ASP A 130 -2.73 -3.23 -5.32
N LEU A 131 -3.97 -2.74 -5.32
CA LEU A 131 -5.14 -3.46 -4.81
C LEU A 131 -5.47 -4.74 -5.59
N LYS A 132 -5.13 -4.83 -6.88
CA LYS A 132 -5.34 -6.04 -7.70
C LYS A 132 -4.52 -7.23 -7.22
N HIS A 133 -3.43 -6.97 -6.50
CA HIS A 133 -2.53 -8.00 -6.00
C HIS A 133 -2.98 -8.58 -4.65
N LEU A 134 -3.88 -7.90 -3.93
CA LEU A 134 -4.37 -8.39 -2.66
C LEU A 134 -5.32 -9.58 -2.84
N PRO A 135 -5.27 -10.58 -1.93
CA PRO A 135 -6.23 -11.66 -1.91
C PRO A 135 -7.62 -11.16 -1.52
N GLU A 136 -8.66 -11.88 -1.96
CA GLU A 136 -10.03 -11.60 -1.53
C GLU A 136 -10.17 -11.75 0.00
N GLY A 137 -10.83 -10.79 0.63
CA GLY A 137 -11.01 -10.76 2.08
C GLY A 137 -11.50 -9.41 2.57
N GLU A 138 -11.75 -9.34 3.88
CA GLU A 138 -12.23 -8.13 4.56
C GLU A 138 -11.32 -6.93 4.30
N ARG A 139 -10.00 -7.14 4.42
CA ARG A 139 -9.00 -6.08 4.22
C ARG A 139 -9.00 -5.50 2.81
N LYS A 140 -9.09 -6.35 1.78
CA LYS A 140 -9.21 -5.90 0.39
C LYS A 140 -10.53 -5.16 0.17
N SER A 141 -11.64 -5.63 0.75
CA SER A 141 -12.93 -4.97 0.65
C SER A 141 -12.91 -3.57 1.27
N GLU A 142 -12.30 -3.42 2.45
CA GLU A 142 -12.11 -2.14 3.13
C GLU A 142 -11.30 -1.18 2.24
N LEU A 143 -10.10 -1.58 1.82
CA LEU A 143 -9.25 -0.77 0.95
C LEU A 143 -9.89 -0.45 -0.41
N SER A 144 -10.73 -1.36 -0.93
CA SER A 144 -11.46 -1.12 -2.19
C SER A 144 -12.47 0.00 -2.03
N ALA A 145 -13.21 0.00 -0.92
CA ALA A 145 -14.17 1.06 -0.62
C ALA A 145 -13.47 2.41 -0.43
N THR A 146 -12.40 2.48 0.37
CA THR A 146 -11.62 3.71 0.55
C THR A 146 -11.03 4.22 -0.77
N THR A 147 -10.50 3.31 -1.60
CA THR A 147 -9.95 3.68 -2.91
C THR A 147 -11.02 4.17 -3.87
N ALA A 148 -12.23 3.59 -3.84
CA ALA A 148 -13.37 4.06 -4.61
C ALA A 148 -13.81 5.47 -4.19
N THR A 149 -13.90 5.74 -2.89
CA THR A 149 -14.16 7.09 -2.37
C THR A 149 -13.10 8.08 -2.87
N ALA A 150 -11.81 7.73 -2.74
CA ALA A 150 -10.72 8.58 -3.21
C ALA A 150 -10.78 8.86 -4.73
N ARG A 151 -11.23 7.89 -5.53
CA ARG A 151 -11.45 8.08 -6.97
C ARG A 151 -12.52 9.12 -7.25
N GLU A 152 -13.66 9.05 -6.55
CA GLU A 152 -14.73 10.03 -6.73
C GLU A 152 -14.33 11.41 -6.18
N VAL A 153 -13.61 11.48 -5.06
CA VAL A 153 -13.04 12.74 -4.54
C VAL A 153 -12.08 13.39 -5.56
N SER A 154 -11.26 12.60 -6.26
CA SER A 154 -10.37 13.13 -7.31
C SER A 154 -11.17 13.75 -8.46
N LYS A 155 -12.30 13.14 -8.86
CA LYS A 155 -13.20 13.71 -9.88
C LYS A 155 -13.90 14.97 -9.36
N LEU A 156 -14.38 14.94 -8.13
CA LEU A 156 -15.01 16.07 -7.47
C LEU A 156 -14.07 17.30 -7.41
N CYS A 157 -12.79 17.09 -7.12
CA CYS A 157 -11.78 18.14 -7.18
C CYS A 157 -11.63 18.72 -8.60
N LYS A 158 -11.79 17.92 -9.66
CA LYS A 158 -11.78 18.45 -11.04
C LYS A 158 -12.99 19.32 -11.31
N THR A 159 -14.19 18.83 -10.99
CA THR A 159 -15.45 19.61 -11.14
C THR A 159 -15.34 20.97 -10.43
N PHE A 160 -14.79 20.97 -9.20
CA PHE A 160 -14.53 22.20 -8.46
C PHE A 160 -13.52 23.12 -9.16
N ASN A 161 -12.39 22.58 -9.63
CA ASN A 161 -11.34 23.37 -10.29
C ASN A 161 -11.77 23.91 -11.66
N ASP A 162 -12.76 23.28 -12.31
CA ASP A 162 -13.40 23.75 -13.53
C ASP A 162 -14.41 24.89 -13.26
N GLY A 163 -14.67 25.22 -11.99
CA GLY A 163 -15.54 26.32 -11.56
C GLY A 163 -17.02 25.96 -11.49
N ASP A 164 -17.39 24.70 -11.70
CA ASP A 164 -18.77 24.23 -11.63
C ASP A 164 -19.17 23.86 -10.18
N TYR A 165 -19.25 24.86 -9.31
CA TYR A 165 -19.44 24.66 -7.88
C TYR A 165 -20.80 24.04 -7.51
N GLU A 166 -21.86 24.33 -8.29
CA GLU A 166 -23.17 23.73 -8.07
C GLU A 166 -23.16 22.24 -8.39
N GLN A 167 -22.54 21.83 -9.50
CA GLN A 167 -22.39 20.42 -9.81
C GLN A 167 -21.46 19.75 -8.80
N ALA A 168 -20.37 20.40 -8.40
CA ALA A 168 -19.47 19.86 -7.40
C ALA A 168 -20.18 19.60 -6.06
N MET A 169 -21.08 20.48 -5.63
CA MET A 169 -21.90 20.25 -4.42
C MET A 169 -22.86 19.06 -4.57
N LYS A 170 -23.45 18.84 -5.76
CA LYS A 170 -24.28 17.65 -6.02
C LYS A 170 -23.45 16.38 -6.02
N ASP A 171 -22.28 16.41 -6.67
CA ASP A 171 -21.35 15.29 -6.73
C ASP A 171 -20.87 14.91 -5.32
N LEU A 172 -20.61 15.88 -4.44
CA LEU A 172 -20.23 15.64 -3.05
C LEU A 172 -21.24 14.74 -2.31
N LEU A 173 -22.55 14.99 -2.48
CA LEU A 173 -23.60 14.18 -1.86
C LEU A 173 -23.61 12.73 -2.37
N GLU A 174 -23.22 12.51 -3.63
CA GLU A 174 -23.07 11.15 -4.17
C GLU A 174 -21.81 10.47 -3.64
N VAL A 175 -20.71 11.21 -3.42
CA VAL A 175 -19.51 10.67 -2.79
C VAL A 175 -19.77 10.30 -1.33
N GLU A 176 -20.51 11.11 -0.59
CA GLU A 176 -20.85 10.84 0.82
C GLU A 176 -21.57 9.50 0.98
N LYS A 177 -22.51 9.17 0.08
CA LYS A 177 -23.28 7.90 0.11
C LYS A 177 -22.42 6.65 -0.05
N ILE A 178 -21.27 6.75 -0.73
CA ILE A 178 -20.36 5.62 -0.93
C ILE A 178 -19.19 5.63 0.07
N SER A 179 -18.96 6.76 0.73
CA SER A 179 -17.93 6.89 1.75
C SER A 179 -18.23 6.02 2.96
N GLN A 180 -17.19 5.55 3.64
CA GLN A 180 -17.36 4.79 4.87
C GLN A 180 -17.61 5.74 6.04
N PRO A 181 -18.49 5.39 7.00
CA PRO A 181 -18.70 6.21 8.20
C PRO A 181 -17.43 6.47 9.04
N SER A 182 -16.44 5.58 8.92
CA SER A 182 -15.13 5.69 9.59
C SER A 182 -14.06 6.40 8.76
N ASP A 183 -14.39 6.90 7.56
CA ASP A 183 -13.45 7.58 6.67
C ASP A 183 -13.22 9.02 7.14
N GLN A 184 -12.34 9.15 8.12
CA GLN A 184 -11.98 10.44 8.71
C GLN A 184 -11.36 11.39 7.67
N ASP A 185 -10.57 10.88 6.73
CA ASP A 185 -9.93 11.71 5.72
C ASP A 185 -10.95 12.30 4.73
N PHE A 186 -11.95 11.51 4.32
CA PHE A 186 -13.09 12.03 3.56
C PHE A 186 -13.88 13.07 4.35
N PHE A 187 -14.18 12.81 5.63
CA PHE A 187 -14.93 13.77 6.46
C PHE A 187 -14.21 15.12 6.61
N ILE A 188 -12.89 15.12 6.81
CA ILE A 188 -12.09 16.35 6.84
C ILE A 188 -12.06 17.04 5.47
N PHE A 189 -11.98 16.26 4.39
CA PHE A 189 -12.09 16.79 3.03
C PHE A 189 -13.46 17.43 2.77
N GLU A 190 -14.55 16.81 3.20
CA GLU A 190 -15.91 17.33 3.03
C GLU A 190 -16.03 18.74 3.64
N ILE A 191 -15.59 18.91 4.89
CA ILE A 191 -15.58 20.22 5.55
C ILE A 191 -14.76 21.22 4.74
N ARG A 192 -13.54 20.84 4.32
CA ARG A 192 -12.67 21.69 3.50
C ARG A 192 -13.33 22.13 2.21
N PHE A 193 -14.05 21.22 1.57
CA PHE A 193 -14.74 21.39 0.31
C PHE A 193 -15.96 22.30 0.46
N LEU A 194 -16.79 22.07 1.47
CA LEU A 194 -17.94 22.93 1.81
C LEU A 194 -17.51 24.37 2.06
N ILE A 195 -16.41 24.59 2.78
CA ILE A 195 -15.87 25.95 2.99
C ILE A 195 -15.53 26.61 1.65
N ALA A 196 -14.88 25.89 0.74
CA ALA A 196 -14.48 26.43 -0.54
C ALA A 196 -15.67 26.75 -1.44
N CYS A 197 -16.61 25.81 -1.57
CA CYS A 197 -17.84 26.01 -2.35
C CYS A 197 -18.71 27.14 -1.76
N GLY A 198 -18.89 27.17 -0.43
CA GLY A 198 -19.66 28.22 0.24
C GLY A 198 -19.07 29.62 0.01
N LYS A 199 -17.74 29.75 0.00
CA LYS A 199 -17.07 31.02 -0.37
C LYS A 199 -17.21 31.35 -1.85
N ALA A 200 -17.02 30.40 -2.73
CA ALA A 200 -17.08 30.62 -4.17
C ALA A 200 -18.49 31.02 -4.65
N LEU A 201 -19.51 30.40 -4.07
CA LEU A 201 -20.93 30.69 -4.33
C LEU A 201 -21.46 31.89 -3.54
N ASN A 202 -20.70 32.41 -2.56
CA ASN A 202 -21.15 33.40 -1.58
C ASN A 202 -22.42 32.96 -0.82
N GLU A 203 -22.48 31.69 -0.40
CA GLU A 203 -23.64 31.10 0.27
C GLU A 203 -23.40 30.84 1.76
N PRO A 204 -23.94 31.70 2.67
CA PRO A 204 -23.68 31.59 4.11
C PRO A 204 -24.18 30.29 4.73
N ALA A 205 -25.23 29.68 4.17
CA ALA A 205 -25.79 28.44 4.70
C ALA A 205 -24.78 27.29 4.63
N ILE A 206 -24.03 27.19 3.52
CA ILE A 206 -22.99 26.17 3.32
C ILE A 206 -21.84 26.39 4.31
N LEU A 207 -21.45 27.66 4.54
CA LEU A 207 -20.40 27.99 5.51
C LEU A 207 -20.81 27.69 6.95
N ASN A 208 -22.09 27.88 7.30
CA ASN A 208 -22.60 27.51 8.62
C ASN A 208 -22.60 25.99 8.81
N GLN A 209 -23.03 25.22 7.81
CA GLN A 209 -22.94 23.76 7.85
C GLN A 209 -21.49 23.29 8.02
N ALA A 210 -20.56 23.84 7.25
CA ALA A 210 -19.14 23.51 7.40
C ALA A 210 -18.60 23.85 8.80
N ARG A 211 -19.05 24.96 9.40
CA ARG A 211 -18.72 25.33 10.79
C ARG A 211 -19.23 24.31 11.79
N GLU A 212 -20.47 23.86 11.64
CA GLU A 212 -21.09 22.87 12.52
C GLU A 212 -20.37 21.52 12.44
N LEU A 213 -20.06 21.06 11.22
CA LEU A 213 -19.30 19.84 11.01
C LEU A 213 -17.88 19.94 11.57
N LEU A 214 -17.21 21.09 11.40
CA LEU A 214 -15.89 21.32 11.99
C LEU A 214 -15.93 21.33 13.52
N PHE A 215 -16.97 21.95 14.11
CA PHE A 215 -17.19 21.94 15.55
C PHE A 215 -17.40 20.51 16.08
N PHE A 216 -18.22 19.72 15.40
CA PHE A 216 -18.43 18.31 15.72
C PHE A 216 -17.10 17.53 15.63
N ALA A 217 -16.33 17.72 14.56
CA ALA A 217 -15.04 17.07 14.34
C ALA A 217 -14.07 17.34 15.51
N THR A 218 -13.94 18.60 15.94
CA THR A 218 -12.96 18.97 16.97
C THR A 218 -13.43 18.71 18.40
N THR A 219 -14.73 18.86 18.67
CA THR A 219 -15.27 18.84 20.04
C THR A 219 -15.82 17.48 20.43
N ASP A 220 -16.64 16.89 19.57
CA ASP A 220 -17.38 15.67 19.89
C ASP A 220 -16.58 14.42 19.46
N ALA A 221 -16.01 14.46 18.26
CA ALA A 221 -15.18 13.37 17.73
C ALA A 221 -13.71 13.43 18.20
N GLY A 222 -13.27 14.56 18.77
CA GLY A 222 -11.92 14.73 19.32
C GLY A 222 -10.79 14.75 18.27
N ILE A 223 -11.10 15.12 17.02
CA ILE A 223 -10.14 15.19 15.92
C ILE A 223 -9.40 16.55 15.97
N ASP A 224 -8.40 16.66 16.85
CA ASP A 224 -7.50 17.82 16.93
C ASP A 224 -6.16 17.53 16.23
N ASN A 225 -6.03 18.00 15.00
CA ASN A 225 -4.80 17.89 14.23
C ASN A 225 -4.54 19.18 13.42
N GLU A 226 -3.44 19.20 12.67
CA GLU A 226 -3.05 20.37 11.88
C GLU A 226 -4.11 20.75 10.83
N LYS A 227 -4.77 19.77 10.20
CA LYS A 227 -5.82 20.02 9.20
C LYS A 227 -7.04 20.67 9.82
N THR A 228 -7.56 20.17 10.95
CA THR A 228 -8.73 20.78 11.61
C THR A 228 -8.43 22.18 12.14
N ARG A 229 -7.21 22.42 12.64
CA ARG A 229 -6.75 23.78 12.99
C ARG A 229 -6.66 24.71 11.78
N SER A 230 -6.15 24.21 10.65
CA SER A 230 -6.11 24.95 9.38
C SER A 230 -7.51 25.32 8.90
N LEU A 231 -8.48 24.40 8.98
CA LEU A 231 -9.87 24.65 8.59
C LEU A 231 -10.52 25.80 9.38
N TRP A 232 -10.25 25.91 10.69
CA TRP A 232 -10.72 27.06 11.48
C TRP A 232 -10.17 28.40 10.96
N GLY A 233 -8.91 28.42 10.54
CA GLY A 233 -8.29 29.60 9.92
C GLY A 233 -8.87 29.90 8.54
N ILE A 234 -9.13 28.89 7.72
CA ILE A 234 -9.71 29.05 6.38
C ILE A 234 -11.16 29.51 6.47
N LEU A 235 -11.93 29.02 7.43
CA LEU A 235 -13.35 29.37 7.60
C LEU A 235 -13.57 30.83 8.03
N THR A 236 -12.64 31.40 8.79
CA THR A 236 -12.76 32.75 9.38
C THR A 236 -12.24 33.87 8.48
N ASN A 237 -11.22 33.59 7.66
CA ASN A 237 -10.74 34.47 6.59
C ASN A 237 -11.62 34.35 5.34
#